data_AF-A0A1M7HNW0-F1
#
_entry.id   AF-A0A1M7HNW0-F1
#
_cell.length_a   1.000
_cell.length_b   1.000
_cell.length_c   1.000
_cell.angle_alpha   90.00
_cell.angle_beta   90.00
_cell.angle_gamma   90.00
#
_symmetry.space_group_name_H-M   'P 1'
#
loop_
_entity.id
_entity.type
_entity.pdbx_description
1 polymer ?
#
loop_
_entity_poly.entity_id
_entity_poly.type
_entity_poly.pdbx_seq_one_letter_code
_entity_poly.pdbx_strand_id
1 'polypeptide(L)'
;MAKADRDSIVHYSLRLNLKNPRHLEIHKIFKHLNQEMNKTQNQLFIAALEFYVDNVGKANLVELDKIKSNEYVTRDDIEEIKEELHASVITEARNEVIRLLGGVVAGMQQIVPKGYYPVPQGQERRFDEEDHIQDEQTIDQLADLASSWMEEDGGMGE
;
A
#
# COMPACT_ATOMS: atom_id res chain seq x y z
N MET A 1 -34.47 3.09 -12.35
CA MET A 1 -33.74 2.38 -13.43
C MET A 1 -32.29 2.78 -13.34
N ALA A 2 -31.42 1.90 -12.87
CA ALA A 2 -30.00 2.19 -12.71
C ALA A 2 -29.37 2.40 -14.10
N LYS A 3 -28.66 3.51 -14.27
CA LYS A 3 -27.88 3.82 -15.46
C LYS A 3 -26.73 2.80 -15.50
N ALA A 4 -26.85 1.77 -16.33
CA ALA A 4 -25.79 0.79 -16.51
C ALA A 4 -24.54 1.54 -16.99
N ASP A 5 -23.51 1.47 -16.16
CA ASP A 5 -22.23 2.13 -16.36
C ASP A 5 -21.59 1.60 -17.65
N ARG A 6 -21.46 2.45 -18.66
CA ARG A 6 -20.91 2.04 -19.97
C ARG A 6 -19.40 1.77 -19.90
N ASP A 7 -18.76 2.04 -18.77
CA ASP A 7 -17.33 1.84 -18.53
C ASP A 7 -16.94 0.42 -18.12
N SER A 8 -17.89 -0.51 -17.97
CA SER A 8 -17.58 -1.88 -17.50
C SER A 8 -17.21 -2.90 -18.60
N ILE A 9 -17.12 -2.50 -19.88
CA ILE A 9 -16.88 -3.42 -21.00
C ILE A 9 -15.55 -3.11 -21.67
N VAL A 10 -14.61 -4.06 -21.63
CA VAL A 10 -13.31 -3.98 -22.32
C VAL A 10 -13.28 -4.94 -23.49
N HIS A 11 -12.76 -4.48 -24.63
CA HIS A 11 -12.68 -5.26 -25.87
C HIS A 11 -11.25 -5.72 -26.16
N TYR A 12 -11.09 -7.01 -26.42
CA TYR A 12 -9.85 -7.63 -26.90
C TYR A 12 -10.08 -8.28 -28.26
N SER A 13 -9.05 -8.31 -29.13
CA SER A 13 -9.14 -8.90 -30.47
C SER A 13 -8.16 -10.06 -30.64
N LEU A 14 -8.60 -11.15 -31.26
CA LEU A 14 -7.75 -12.28 -31.62
C LEU A 14 -7.52 -12.34 -33.13
N ARG A 15 -6.26 -12.51 -33.54
CA ARG A 15 -5.87 -12.75 -34.94
C ARG A 15 -5.41 -14.18 -35.12
N LEU A 16 -6.00 -14.89 -36.07
CA LEU A 16 -5.62 -16.26 -36.44
C LEU A 16 -4.87 -16.25 -37.78
N ASN A 17 -3.83 -17.08 -37.88
CA ASN A 17 -3.06 -17.25 -39.11
C ASN A 17 -3.42 -18.59 -39.73
N LEU A 18 -4.19 -18.59 -40.81
CA LEU A 18 -4.70 -19.81 -41.45
C LEU A 18 -3.61 -20.69 -42.08
N LYS A 19 -2.38 -20.17 -42.26
CA LYS A 19 -1.23 -20.97 -42.68
C LYS A 19 -0.70 -21.86 -41.56
N ASN A 20 -0.95 -21.50 -40.30
CA ASN A 20 -0.59 -22.34 -39.15
C ASN A 20 -1.70 -23.38 -38.92
N PRO A 21 -1.36 -24.69 -38.92
CA PRO A 21 -2.37 -25.76 -38.77
C PRO A 21 -3.16 -25.65 -37.46
N ARG A 22 -2.54 -25.23 -36.34
CA ARG A 22 -3.23 -25.07 -35.06
C ARG A 22 -4.26 -23.94 -35.10
N HIS A 23 -3.91 -22.82 -35.72
CA HIS A 23 -4.83 -21.70 -35.87
C HIS A 23 -5.96 -22.01 -36.86
N LEU A 24 -5.69 -22.86 -37.86
CA LEU A 24 -6.71 -23.37 -38.78
C LEU A 24 -7.74 -24.25 -38.06
N GLU A 25 -7.30 -25.11 -37.15
CA GLU A 25 -8.19 -25.93 -36.31
C GLU A 25 -9.07 -25.05 -35.42
N ILE A 26 -8.49 -24.07 -34.73
CA ILE A 26 -9.23 -23.10 -33.92
C ILE A 26 -10.25 -22.33 -34.79
N HIS A 27 -9.87 -21.92 -35.99
CA HIS A 27 -10.78 -21.26 -36.92
C HIS A 27 -11.97 -22.16 -37.31
N LYS A 28 -11.72 -23.45 -37.57
CA LYS A 28 -12.79 -24.42 -37.88
C LYS A 28 -13.76 -24.58 -36.72
N ILE A 29 -13.25 -24.61 -35.49
CA ILE A 29 -14.07 -24.67 -34.25
C ILE A 29 -14.93 -23.42 -34.14
N PHE A 30 -14.40 -22.22 -34.37
CA PHE A 30 -15.20 -20.99 -34.31
C PHE A 30 -16.26 -20.88 -35.40
N LYS A 31 -15.98 -21.40 -36.59
CA LYS A 31 -16.93 -21.40 -37.69
C LYS A 31 -18.12 -22.33 -37.43
N HIS A 32 -17.90 -23.44 -36.73
CA HIS A 32 -18.92 -24.46 -36.44
C HIS A 32 -19.05 -24.68 -34.93
N LEU A 33 -19.12 -23.58 -34.18
CA LEU A 33 -19.19 -23.64 -32.73
C LEU A 33 -20.50 -24.33 -32.31
N ASN A 34 -20.40 -25.34 -31.44
CA ASN A 34 -21.58 -25.94 -30.83
C ASN A 34 -22.19 -24.96 -29.81
N GLN A 35 -23.30 -24.34 -30.21
CA GLN A 35 -24.00 -23.31 -29.43
C GLN A 35 -24.72 -23.87 -28.19
N GLU A 36 -24.96 -25.18 -28.11
CA GLU A 36 -25.57 -25.82 -26.94
C GLU A 36 -24.58 -25.90 -25.77
N MET A 37 -23.31 -26.19 -26.08
CA MET A 37 -22.24 -26.28 -25.09
C MET A 37 -21.63 -24.92 -24.77
N ASN A 38 -21.49 -24.04 -25.77
CA ASN A 38 -20.92 -22.71 -25.61
C ASN A 38 -21.80 -21.67 -26.29
N LYS A 39 -22.51 -20.85 -25.50
CA LYS A 39 -23.49 -19.87 -26.01
C LYS A 39 -22.90 -18.92 -27.06
N THR A 40 -21.65 -18.47 -26.87
CA THR A 40 -20.95 -17.54 -27.78
C THR A 40 -19.46 -17.87 -27.86
N GLN A 41 -18.79 -17.35 -28.90
CA GLN A 41 -17.32 -17.45 -29.02
C GLN A 41 -16.63 -16.79 -27.82
N ASN A 42 -17.14 -15.67 -27.32
CA ASN A 42 -16.59 -14.98 -26.15
C ASN A 42 -16.66 -15.84 -24.89
N GLN A 43 -17.77 -16.56 -24.66
CA GLN A 43 -17.91 -17.47 -23.53
C GLN A 43 -16.91 -18.63 -23.60
N LEU A 44 -16.69 -19.19 -24.79
CA LEU A 44 -15.65 -20.22 -24.99
C LEU A 44 -14.25 -19.67 -24.67
N PHE A 45 -13.94 -18.44 -25.10
CA PHE A 45 -12.66 -17.81 -24.78
C PHE A 45 -12.46 -17.61 -23.29
N ILE A 46 -13.48 -17.10 -22.60
CA ILE A 46 -13.42 -16.86 -21.15
C ILE A 46 -13.18 -18.20 -20.43
N ALA A 47 -13.97 -19.23 -20.73
CA ALA A 47 -13.81 -20.54 -20.10
C ALA A 47 -12.44 -21.17 -20.35
N ALA A 48 -11.89 -21.02 -21.57
CA ALA A 48 -10.55 -21.52 -21.89
C ALA A 48 -9.45 -20.75 -21.14
N LEU A 49 -9.61 -19.43 -20.98
CA LEU A 49 -8.68 -18.61 -20.22
C LEU A 49 -8.75 -18.90 -18.72
N GLU A 50 -9.95 -19.06 -18.16
CA GLU A 50 -10.14 -19.48 -16.77
C GLU A 50 -9.46 -20.81 -16.50
N PHE A 51 -9.72 -21.82 -17.34
CA PHE A 51 -9.05 -23.12 -17.24
C PHE A 51 -7.52 -23.02 -17.33
N TYR A 52 -7.01 -22.15 -18.20
CA TYR A 52 -5.56 -21.96 -18.34
C TYR A 52 -4.95 -21.27 -17.10
N VAL A 53 -5.64 -20.26 -16.56
CA VAL A 53 -5.23 -19.56 -15.33
C VAL A 53 -5.25 -20.50 -14.14
N ASP A 54 -6.27 -21.35 -14.02
CA ASP A 54 -6.40 -22.29 -12.91
C ASP A 54 -5.30 -23.35 -12.91
N ASN A 55 -4.85 -23.80 -14.09
CA ASN A 55 -3.82 -24.82 -14.22
C ASN A 55 -2.39 -24.29 -14.15
N VAL A 56 -2.12 -23.11 -14.73
CA VAL A 56 -0.76 -22.53 -14.73
C VAL A 56 -0.52 -21.66 -13.49
N GLY A 57 -1.58 -21.14 -12.88
CA GLY A 57 -1.54 -20.23 -11.75
C GLY A 57 -1.34 -18.77 -12.19
N LYS A 58 -2.17 -17.87 -11.67
CA LYS A 58 -2.17 -16.43 -12.00
C LYS A 58 -0.79 -15.76 -11.86
N ALA A 59 -0.03 -16.15 -10.84
CA ALA A 59 1.30 -15.58 -10.57
C ALA A 59 2.35 -15.90 -11.65
N ASN A 60 2.16 -16.99 -12.41
CA ASN A 60 3.07 -17.39 -13.49
C ASN A 60 2.69 -16.77 -14.84
N LEU A 61 1.47 -16.22 -14.96
CA LEU A 61 0.94 -15.67 -16.20
C LEU A 61 1.09 -14.16 -16.30
N VAL A 62 1.30 -13.49 -15.17
CA VAL A 62 1.43 -12.03 -15.14
C VAL A 62 2.68 -11.63 -14.38
N GLU A 63 3.46 -10.72 -14.97
CA GLU A 63 4.53 -10.02 -14.27
C GLU A 63 3.89 -9.13 -13.19
N LEU A 64 3.97 -9.58 -11.93
CA LEU A 64 3.37 -8.89 -10.78
C LEU A 64 3.84 -7.43 -10.66
N ASP A 65 5.07 -7.14 -11.09
CA ASP A 65 5.67 -5.80 -11.02
C ASP A 65 4.96 -4.78 -11.93
N LYS A 66 4.36 -5.23 -13.04
CA LYS A 66 3.56 -4.37 -13.95
C LYS A 66 2.11 -4.20 -13.51
N ILE A 67 1.61 -5.06 -12.62
CA ILE A 67 0.30 -4.84 -11.96
C ILE A 67 0.46 -3.84 -10.81
N LYS A 68 1.56 -3.95 -10.05
CA LYS A 68 1.87 -3.02 -8.96
C LYS A 68 2.11 -1.60 -9.44
N SER A 69 2.58 -1.38 -10.67
CA SER A 69 2.77 -0.01 -11.19
C SER A 69 1.49 0.81 -11.40
N ASN A 70 0.30 0.25 -11.13
CA ASN A 70 -0.93 1.03 -10.94
C ASN A 70 -1.09 1.57 -9.50
N GLU A 71 -0.04 1.54 -8.70
CA GLU A 71 0.12 2.17 -7.37
C GLU A 71 0.16 3.71 -7.48
N TYR A 72 -0.84 4.30 -8.11
CA TYR A 72 -1.11 5.72 -7.95
C TYR A 72 -2.18 5.86 -6.88
N VAL A 73 -1.80 6.49 -5.78
CA VAL A 73 -2.77 6.94 -4.76
C VAL A 73 -3.57 8.07 -5.38
N THR A 74 -4.89 7.92 -5.47
CA THR A 74 -5.78 8.97 -5.97
C THR A 74 -5.96 10.05 -4.91
N ARG A 75 -6.43 11.23 -5.31
CA ARG A 75 -6.71 12.31 -4.34
C ARG A 75 -7.77 11.89 -3.33
N ASP A 76 -8.73 11.08 -3.76
CA ASP A 76 -9.81 10.60 -2.91
C ASP A 76 -9.28 9.64 -1.85
N ASP A 77 -8.33 8.76 -2.20
CA ASP A 77 -7.66 7.86 -1.24
C ASP A 77 -6.88 8.66 -0.17
N ILE A 78 -6.25 9.77 -0.54
CA ILE A 78 -5.54 10.66 0.40
C ILE A 78 -6.54 11.36 1.34
N GLU A 79 -7.68 11.80 0.81
CA GLU A 79 -8.71 12.47 1.61
C GLU A 79 -9.31 11.49 2.64
N GLU A 80 -9.54 10.23 2.26
CA GLU A 80 -10.00 9.17 3.17
C GLU A 80 -9.00 8.92 4.31
N ILE A 81 -7.71 8.77 3.99
CA ILE A 81 -6.64 8.60 5.00
C ILE A 81 -6.58 9.78 5.96
N LYS A 82 -6.76 11.01 5.45
CA LYS A 82 -6.76 12.23 6.27
C LYS A 82 -7.95 12.29 7.22
N GLU A 83 -9.13 11.89 6.77
CA GLU A 83 -10.32 11.81 7.63
C GLU A 83 -10.15 10.76 8.73
N GLU A 84 -9.63 9.57 8.39
CA GLU A 84 -9.35 8.50 9.35
C GLU A 84 -8.32 8.95 10.41
N LEU A 85 -7.23 9.59 9.98
CA LEU A 85 -6.20 10.13 10.88
C LEU A 85 -6.77 11.20 11.81
N HIS A 86 -7.59 12.12 11.30
CA HIS A 86 -8.21 13.15 12.12
C HIS A 86 -9.15 12.54 13.18
N ALA A 87 -9.91 11.51 12.80
CA ALA A 87 -10.77 10.77 13.73
C ALA A 87 -9.96 10.04 14.82
N SER A 88 -8.82 9.43 14.46
CA SER A 88 -7.97 8.72 15.42
C SER A 88 -7.34 9.69 16.42
N VAL A 89 -6.79 10.82 15.96
CA VAL A 89 -6.19 11.87 16.80
C VAL A 89 -7.21 12.48 17.75
N ILE A 90 -8.42 12.81 17.28
CA ILE A 90 -9.48 13.33 18.16
C ILE A 90 -9.88 12.31 19.23
N THR A 91 -9.95 11.03 18.86
CA THR A 91 -10.33 9.98 19.80
C THR A 91 -9.26 9.77 20.86
N GLU A 92 -7.98 9.77 20.47
CA GLU A 92 -6.86 9.69 21.40
C GLU A 92 -6.80 10.90 22.33
N ALA A 93 -6.92 12.12 21.80
CA ALA A 93 -6.98 13.35 22.60
C ALA A 93 -8.14 13.33 23.61
N ARG A 94 -9.34 12.88 23.17
CA ARG A 94 -10.50 12.73 24.07
C ARG A 94 -10.21 11.75 25.20
N ASN A 95 -9.62 10.59 24.88
CA ASN A 95 -9.29 9.57 25.88
C ASN A 95 -8.24 10.08 26.89
N GLU A 96 -7.26 10.86 26.43
CA GLU A 96 -6.26 11.44 27.32
C GLU A 96 -6.86 12.51 28.24
N VAL A 97 -7.75 13.36 27.74
CA VAL A 97 -8.49 14.33 28.57
C VAL A 97 -9.31 13.63 29.64
N ILE A 98 -10.01 12.54 29.28
CA ILE A 98 -10.76 11.73 30.25
C ILE A 98 -9.83 11.14 31.30
N ARG A 99 -8.66 10.63 30.90
CA ARG A 99 -7.66 10.07 31.83
C ARG A 99 -7.17 11.14 32.81
N LEU A 100 -6.83 12.33 32.32
CA LEU A 100 -6.36 13.45 33.13
C LEU A 100 -7.44 13.92 34.11
N LEU A 101 -8.65 14.20 33.61
CA LEU A 101 -9.76 14.65 34.45
C LEU A 101 -10.19 13.56 35.44
N GLY A 102 -10.25 12.30 35.01
CA GLY A 102 -10.62 11.17 35.85
C GLY A 102 -9.66 10.95 37.01
N GLY A 103 -8.35 11.07 36.79
CA GLY A 103 -7.38 10.93 37.88
C GLY A 103 -7.34 12.16 38.81
N VAL A 104 -7.61 13.37 38.31
CA VAL A 104 -7.79 14.56 39.17
C VAL A 104 -9.01 14.39 40.08
N VAL A 105 -10.14 13.90 39.54
CA VAL A 105 -11.36 13.63 40.31
C VAL A 105 -11.14 12.47 41.30
N ALA A 106 -10.33 11.47 40.96
CA ALA A 106 -9.98 10.36 41.84
C ALA A 106 -8.93 10.72 42.93
N GLY A 107 -8.45 11.96 42.97
CA GLY A 107 -7.48 12.42 43.98
C GLY A 107 -6.03 11.97 43.74
N MET A 108 -5.69 11.52 42.53
CA MET A 108 -4.30 11.18 42.16
C MET A 108 -3.52 12.46 41.82
N GLN A 109 -2.46 12.76 42.57
CA GLN A 109 -1.82 14.08 42.58
C GLN A 109 -0.82 14.34 41.44
N GLN A 110 -0.57 13.37 40.56
CA GLN A 110 0.32 13.52 39.41
C GLN A 110 -0.13 12.57 38.28
N ILE A 111 -0.64 13.10 37.18
CA ILE A 111 -0.86 12.34 35.94
C ILE A 111 -0.04 13.03 34.87
N VAL A 112 1.05 12.39 34.46
CA VAL A 112 1.89 12.91 33.40
C VAL A 112 1.26 12.51 32.05
N PRO A 113 1.15 13.44 31.07
CA PRO A 113 0.71 13.11 29.72
C PRO A 113 1.58 12.01 29.10
N LYS A 114 0.98 11.13 28.30
CA LYS A 114 1.72 10.02 27.69
C LYS A 114 2.66 10.60 26.63
N GLY A 115 3.97 10.38 26.77
CA GLY A 115 5.00 10.98 25.91
C GLY A 115 5.65 12.25 26.47
N TYR A 116 5.22 12.73 27.64
CA TYR A 116 5.90 13.82 28.34
C TYR A 116 6.83 13.24 29.41
N TYR A 117 8.15 13.36 29.21
CA TYR A 117 9.15 13.01 30.22
C TYR A 117 9.62 14.30 30.91
N PRO A 118 9.25 14.54 32.18
CA PRO A 118 9.81 15.68 32.89
C PRO A 118 11.31 15.46 33.08
N VAL A 119 12.12 16.36 32.53
CA VAL A 119 13.56 16.43 32.83
C VAL A 119 13.70 16.89 34.29
N PRO A 120 14.28 16.10 35.20
CA PRO A 120 14.43 16.53 36.57
C PRO A 120 15.45 17.67 36.64
N GLN A 121 15.02 18.87 37.02
CA GLN A 121 15.95 19.92 37.41
C GLN A 121 16.44 19.66 38.84
N GLY A 122 17.73 19.35 38.95
CA GLY A 122 18.49 19.43 40.20
C GLY A 122 18.38 18.20 41.10
N GLN A 123 19.14 17.15 40.76
CA GLN A 123 19.68 16.28 41.81
C GLN A 123 20.99 15.66 41.32
N GLU A 124 22.11 16.14 41.86
CA GLU A 124 23.42 15.49 41.74
C GLU A 124 23.27 14.05 42.26
N ARG A 125 23.21 13.07 41.36
CA ARG A 125 23.31 11.66 41.71
C ARG A 125 24.59 11.12 41.12
N ARG A 126 25.40 10.56 42.01
CA ARG A 126 26.65 9.85 41.71
C ARG A 126 26.37 8.80 40.64
N PHE A 127 27.28 8.71 39.68
CA PHE A 127 27.31 7.64 38.71
C PHE A 127 27.69 6.34 39.43
N ASP A 128 26.76 5.42 39.54
CA ASP A 128 27.10 4.00 39.59
C ASP A 128 27.05 3.52 38.13
N GLU A 129 28.21 3.11 37.63
CA GLU A 129 28.44 2.52 36.32
C GLU A 129 27.69 1.19 36.24
N GLU A 130 26.57 1.13 35.51
CA GLU A 130 26.09 -0.06 34.80
C GLU A 130 24.77 0.28 34.09
N ASP A 131 24.87 0.73 32.85
CA ASP A 131 24.11 0.13 31.75
C ASP A 131 24.64 0.68 30.42
N HIS A 132 25.29 -0.23 29.71
CA HIS A 132 25.87 -0.03 28.40
C HIS A 132 24.74 0.04 27.36
N ILE A 133 24.35 1.25 26.98
CA ILE A 133 23.65 1.49 25.71
C ILE A 133 24.62 2.30 24.83
N GLN A 134 25.45 1.58 24.07
CA GLN A 134 26.16 2.15 22.94
C GLN A 134 25.15 2.39 21.83
N ASP A 135 24.71 3.63 21.69
CA ASP A 135 24.39 4.29 20.41
C ASP A 135 24.07 5.76 20.71
N GLU A 136 25.03 6.45 21.35
CA GLU A 136 25.01 7.91 21.43
C GLU A 136 25.64 8.45 20.14
N GLN A 137 24.87 8.41 19.05
CA GLN A 137 25.17 9.28 17.92
C GLN A 137 24.94 10.71 18.39
N THR A 138 26.03 11.42 18.69
CA THR A 138 25.98 12.82 19.08
C THR A 138 25.39 13.64 17.93
N ILE A 139 24.71 14.73 18.28
CA ILE A 139 24.06 15.65 17.32
C ILE A 139 25.06 16.12 16.23
N ASP A 140 26.35 16.18 16.58
CA ASP A 140 27.43 16.54 15.66
C ASP A 140 27.63 15.50 14.54
N GLN A 141 27.49 14.20 14.84
CA GLN A 141 27.59 13.13 13.82
C GLN A 141 26.41 13.17 12.84
N LEU A 142 25.22 13.55 13.30
CA LEU A 142 24.05 13.74 12.44
C LEU A 142 24.18 14.99 11.56
N ALA A 143 24.84 16.05 12.05
CA ALA A 143 25.10 17.26 11.27
C ALA A 143 26.14 17.02 10.16
N ASP A 144 27.19 16.25 10.45
CA ASP A 144 28.21 15.87 9.46
C ASP A 144 27.61 14.94 8.39
N LEU A 145 26.77 13.99 8.81
CA LEU A 145 26.07 13.11 7.87
C LEU A 145 25.16 13.95 6.98
N ALA A 146 24.29 14.82 7.53
CA ALA A 146 23.40 15.68 6.76
C ALA A 146 24.14 16.61 5.77
N SER A 147 25.33 17.08 6.14
CA SER A 147 26.18 17.90 5.27
C SER A 147 26.69 17.10 4.06
N SER A 148 27.00 15.81 4.24
CA SER A 148 27.40 14.92 3.15
C SER A 148 26.33 14.72 2.07
N TRP A 149 25.04 14.78 2.42
CA TRP A 149 23.94 14.66 1.45
C TRP A 149 23.70 15.97 0.68
N MET A 150 24.12 17.11 1.23
CA MET A 150 24.00 18.41 0.56
C MET A 150 25.14 18.68 -0.43
N GLU A 151 26.28 17.99 -0.31
CA GLU A 151 27.40 18.14 -1.24
C GLU A 151 27.24 17.33 -2.54
N GLU A 152 26.39 16.29 -2.57
CA GLU A 152 26.26 15.37 -3.71
C GLU A 152 25.37 15.92 -4.85
N ASP A 153 24.61 17.00 -4.62
CA ASP A 153 23.71 17.62 -5.61
C ASP A 153 24.35 18.82 -6.36
N GLY A 154 25.65 19.05 -6.18
CA GLY A 154 26.36 20.26 -6.65
C GLY A 154 27.35 20.07 -7.81
N GLY A 155 27.31 18.96 -8.56
CA GLY A 155 28.43 18.57 -9.44
C GLY A 155 28.09 18.01 -10.82
N MET A 156 27.27 18.68 -11.63
CA MET A 156 27.31 18.50 -13.10
C MET A 156 27.09 19.84 -13.80
N GLY A 157 28.20 20.50 -14.13
CA GLY A 157 28.19 21.73 -14.90
C GLY A 157 29.58 22.12 -15.37
N GLU A 158 30.17 21.32 -16.26
CA GLU A 158 31.06 21.76 -17.36
C GLU A 158 30.87 20.85 -18.58
#